data_AF-A0A661XT60-F1
#
_entry.id   AF-A0A661XT60-F1
#
_cell.length_a   1.000
_cell.length_b   1.000
_cell.length_c   1.000
_cell.angle_alpha   90.00
_cell.angle_beta   90.00
_cell.angle_gamma   90.00
#
_symmetry.space_group_name_H-M   'P 1'
#
loop_
_entity.id
_entity.type
_entity.pdbx_description
1 polymer ?
#
loop_
_entity_poly.entity_id
_entity_poly.type
_entity_poly.pdbx_seq_one_letter_code
_entity_poly.pdbx_strand_id
1 'polypeptide(L)'
;MKKLIIFCLLITSLGAFAQNEAEWTLSSQKSGVKVYVRYASCDQQSKVYIKVQNTTGKEVSFTWKEHFVMQDRSADVNSGDIKSLSLAANTTAEGKCGDDQYLILVVNPNDYVSMAGLGFWELEIYELKVQ
;
A
#
# COMPACT_ATOMS: atom_id res chain seq x y z
N MET A 1 10.56 -11.91 63.37
CA MET A 1 10.74 -10.49 62.99
C MET A 1 11.41 -10.43 61.64
N LYS A 2 10.86 -9.63 60.70
CA LYS A 2 11.59 -8.81 59.69
C LYS A 2 12.47 -9.58 58.66
N LYS A 3 12.36 -9.43 57.35
CA LYS A 3 11.70 -8.46 56.45
C LYS A 3 11.51 -9.15 55.09
N LEU A 4 10.31 -9.02 54.54
CA LEU A 4 10.00 -9.27 53.14
C LEU A 4 10.59 -8.12 52.32
N ILE A 5 11.46 -8.40 51.34
CA ILE A 5 11.88 -7.42 50.33
C ILE A 5 11.32 -7.91 49.00
N ILE A 6 10.18 -7.33 48.63
CA ILE A 6 9.58 -7.47 47.30
C ILE A 6 10.36 -6.52 46.37
N PHE A 7 11.15 -7.09 45.47
CA PHE A 7 11.80 -6.33 44.40
C PHE A 7 10.79 -6.20 43.25
N CYS A 8 10.07 -5.09 43.24
CA CYS A 8 9.12 -4.72 42.19
C CYS A 8 9.91 -4.27 40.96
N LEU A 9 10.18 -5.21 40.05
CA LEU A 9 10.89 -4.94 38.80
C LEU A 9 9.89 -4.29 37.83
N LEU A 10 10.07 -2.97 37.63
CA LEU A 10 9.34 -2.14 36.66
C LEU A 10 9.36 -2.81 35.28
N ILE A 11 8.19 -3.26 34.83
CA ILE A 11 7.95 -3.58 33.43
C ILE A 11 7.63 -2.24 32.75
N THR A 12 8.66 -1.57 32.22
CA THR A 12 8.44 -0.46 31.28
C THR A 12 7.94 -1.08 29.98
N SER A 13 6.63 -1.18 29.82
CA SER A 13 6.00 -1.42 28.53
C SER A 13 6.28 -0.21 27.65
N LEU A 14 7.35 -0.29 26.84
CA LEU A 14 7.48 0.55 25.66
C LEU A 14 6.27 0.23 24.78
N GLY A 15 5.28 1.11 24.81
CA GLY A 15 4.16 1.07 23.89
C GLY A 15 4.73 1.24 22.48
N ALA A 16 4.89 0.14 21.77
CA ALA A 16 4.96 0.18 20.32
C ALA A 16 3.64 0.81 19.88
N PHE A 17 3.70 2.03 19.34
CA PHE A 17 2.59 2.61 18.61
C PHE A 17 2.32 1.67 17.44
N ALA A 18 1.35 0.76 17.61
CA ALA A 18 0.82 -0.02 16.51
C ALA A 18 0.15 0.99 15.57
N GLN A 19 0.85 1.38 14.51
CA GLN A 19 0.23 2.05 13.38
C GLN A 19 -0.84 1.09 12.86
N ASN A 20 -2.12 1.50 12.93
CA ASN A 20 -3.24 0.77 12.36
C ASN A 20 -3.11 0.82 10.83
N GLU A 21 -2.23 0.00 10.27
CA GLU A 21 -2.15 -0.24 8.84
C GLU A 21 -3.19 -1.30 8.47
N ALA A 22 -3.95 -1.07 7.39
CA ALA A 22 -4.85 -2.11 6.88
C ALA A 22 -4.04 -3.32 6.40
N GLU A 23 -4.66 -4.50 6.31
CA GLU A 23 -4.03 -5.65 5.66
C GLU A 23 -3.84 -5.40 4.16
N TRP A 24 -2.85 -6.08 3.55
CA TRP A 24 -2.64 -6.02 2.11
C TRP A 24 -3.73 -6.80 1.36
N THR A 25 -4.42 -6.14 0.44
CA THR A 25 -5.46 -6.75 -0.40
C THR A 25 -4.94 -6.99 -1.81
N LEU A 26 -5.14 -8.19 -2.36
CA LEU A 26 -4.81 -8.46 -3.76
C LEU A 26 -5.78 -7.69 -4.68
N SER A 27 -5.24 -6.78 -5.49
CA SER A 27 -6.03 -5.97 -6.43
C SER A 27 -6.03 -6.57 -7.83
N SER A 28 -4.87 -7.03 -8.32
CA SER A 28 -4.77 -7.60 -9.68
C SER A 28 -3.68 -8.67 -9.77
N GLN A 29 -3.83 -9.59 -10.72
CA GLN A 29 -2.84 -10.63 -10.99
C GLN A 29 -2.80 -10.97 -12.48
N LYS A 30 -1.59 -11.07 -13.05
CA LYS A 30 -1.40 -11.53 -14.42
C LYS A 30 -0.01 -12.12 -14.62
N SER A 31 0.07 -13.28 -15.29
CA SER A 31 1.33 -13.91 -15.72
C SER A 31 2.42 -14.00 -14.62
N GLY A 32 2.03 -14.28 -13.37
CA GLY A 32 2.95 -14.37 -12.24
C GLY A 32 3.33 -13.03 -11.61
N VAL A 33 2.79 -11.90 -12.08
CA VAL A 33 2.83 -10.61 -11.39
C VAL A 33 1.58 -10.47 -10.55
N LYS A 34 1.73 -10.18 -9.25
CA LYS A 34 0.63 -9.89 -8.31
C LYS A 34 0.76 -8.48 -7.79
N VAL A 35 -0.33 -7.71 -7.85
CA VAL A 35 -0.39 -6.33 -7.36
C VAL A 35 -1.36 -6.27 -6.20
N TYR A 36 -0.86 -5.78 -5.07
CA TYR A 36 -1.59 -5.61 -3.82
C TYR A 36 -1.71 -4.13 -3.49
N VAL A 37 -2.77 -3.78 -2.78
CA VAL A 37 -3.03 -2.42 -2.28
C VAL A 37 -3.20 -2.44 -0.77
N ARG A 38 -2.79 -1.36 -0.10
CA ARG A 38 -2.97 -1.18 1.34
C ARG A 38 -3.18 0.28 1.69
N TYR A 39 -4.17 0.56 2.53
CA TYR A 39 -4.40 1.88 3.10
C TYR A 39 -3.64 1.99 4.41
N ALA A 40 -2.89 3.07 4.57
CA ALA A 40 -2.20 3.37 5.82
C ALA A 40 -2.15 4.88 6.07
N SER A 41 -1.93 5.25 7.32
CA SER A 41 -1.73 6.64 7.71
C SER A 41 -0.24 6.87 8.01
N CYS A 42 0.38 7.81 7.30
CA CYS A 42 1.75 8.24 7.53
C CYS A 42 1.78 9.76 7.64
N ASP A 43 2.47 10.30 8.63
CA ASP A 43 2.59 11.75 8.85
C ASP A 43 1.24 12.49 8.89
N GLN A 44 0.23 11.85 9.51
CA GLN A 44 -1.16 12.33 9.61
C GLN A 44 -1.88 12.43 8.26
N GLN A 45 -1.34 11.84 7.19
CA GLN A 45 -1.96 11.75 5.88
C GLN A 45 -2.37 10.30 5.59
N SER A 46 -3.59 10.14 5.07
CA SER A 46 -4.00 8.86 4.48
C SER A 46 -3.26 8.65 3.17
N LYS A 47 -2.66 7.48 2.97
CA LYS A 47 -1.92 7.09 1.77
C LYS A 47 -2.36 5.71 1.31
N VAL A 48 -2.24 5.44 0.02
CA VAL A 48 -2.45 4.11 -0.55
C VAL A 48 -1.12 3.58 -1.06
N TYR A 49 -0.75 2.41 -0.58
CA TYR A 49 0.48 1.74 -0.96
C TYR A 49 0.18 0.64 -1.96
N ILE A 50 1.05 0.53 -2.94
CA ILE A 50 1.06 -0.62 -3.84
C ILE A 50 2.17 -1.57 -3.35
N LYS A 51 1.95 -2.87 -3.56
CA LYS A 51 3.01 -3.87 -3.46
C LYS A 51 2.91 -4.75 -4.69
N VAL A 52 4.01 -4.93 -5.39
CA VAL A 52 4.08 -5.78 -6.57
C VAL A 52 5.04 -6.93 -6.32
N GLN A 53 4.59 -8.14 -6.65
CA GLN A 53 5.38 -9.35 -6.51
C GLN A 53 5.51 -10.03 -7.88
N ASN A 54 6.74 -10.32 -8.28
CA ASN A 54 7.05 -11.24 -9.38
C ASN A 54 7.25 -12.64 -8.81
N THR A 55 6.34 -13.57 -9.10
CA THR A 55 6.42 -14.98 -8.68
C THR A 55 6.98 -15.89 -9.78
N THR A 56 7.57 -15.32 -10.83
CA THR A 56 8.17 -16.09 -11.92
C THR A 56 9.66 -16.32 -11.66
N GLY A 57 10.22 -17.33 -12.34
CA GLY A 57 11.65 -17.65 -12.27
C GLY A 57 12.56 -16.75 -13.12
N LYS A 58 12.05 -15.65 -13.69
CA LYS A 58 12.82 -14.71 -14.51
C LYS A 58 12.45 -13.27 -14.17
N GLU A 59 13.28 -12.31 -14.58
CA GLU A 59 12.90 -10.90 -14.55
C GLU A 59 11.69 -10.66 -15.46
N VAL A 60 10.76 -9.82 -14.99
CA VAL A 60 9.57 -9.42 -15.75
C VAL A 60 9.44 -7.91 -15.74
N SER A 61 9.12 -7.36 -16.91
CA SER A 61 8.72 -5.96 -17.06
C SER A 61 7.21 -5.90 -17.22
N PHE A 62 6.56 -4.96 -16.57
CA PHE A 62 5.12 -4.83 -16.64
C PHE A 62 4.68 -3.38 -16.55
N THR A 63 3.47 -3.13 -17.03
CA THR A 63 2.82 -1.83 -16.96
C THR A 63 1.41 -1.93 -16.41
N TRP A 64 0.94 -0.87 -15.77
CA TRP A 64 -0.44 -0.80 -15.27
C TRP A 64 -0.93 0.65 -15.26
N LYS A 65 -2.24 0.80 -15.07
CA LYS A 65 -2.89 2.05 -14.72
C LYS A 65 -3.67 1.87 -13.42
N GLU A 66 -4.06 2.98 -12.82
CA GLU A 66 -4.71 3.01 -11.51
C GLU A 66 -5.76 4.11 -11.47
N HIS A 67 -6.90 3.80 -10.87
CA HIS A 67 -7.95 4.78 -10.60
C HIS A 67 -8.59 4.52 -9.24
N PHE A 68 -9.18 5.55 -8.67
CA PHE A 68 -10.06 5.40 -7.53
C PHE A 68 -11.47 5.14 -8.02
N VAL A 69 -12.14 4.13 -7.45
CA VAL A 69 -13.53 3.77 -7.75
C VAL A 69 -14.39 3.98 -6.52
N MET A 70 -15.57 4.57 -6.70
CA MET A 70 -16.61 4.70 -5.69
C MET A 70 -17.97 4.49 -6.35
N GLN A 71 -18.63 3.37 -6.03
CA GLN A 71 -19.92 2.97 -6.60
C GLN A 71 -19.91 2.98 -8.15
N ASP A 72 -20.49 4.02 -8.76
CA ASP A 72 -20.65 4.20 -10.21
C ASP A 72 -19.69 5.24 -10.80
N ARG A 73 -18.74 5.75 -10.00
CA ARG A 73 -17.76 6.76 -10.42
C ARG A 73 -16.35 6.24 -10.32
N SER A 74 -15.51 6.66 -11.25
CA SER A 74 -14.07 6.50 -11.18
C SER A 74 -13.34 7.83 -11.38
N ALA A 75 -12.19 7.95 -10.75
CA ALA A 75 -11.28 9.08 -10.90
C ALA A 75 -9.87 8.52 -11.17
N ASP A 76 -9.33 8.79 -12.35
CA ASP A 76 -7.98 8.36 -12.68
C ASP A 76 -6.95 9.02 -11.77
N VAL A 77 -6.03 8.21 -11.26
CA VAL A 77 -4.89 8.71 -10.49
C VAL A 77 -3.82 9.18 -11.50
N ASN A 78 -3.24 10.35 -11.25
CA ASN A 78 -2.23 10.96 -12.13
C ASN A 78 -2.67 10.97 -13.61
N SER A 79 -3.93 11.35 -13.88
CA SER A 79 -4.48 11.43 -15.25
C SER A 79 -4.44 10.12 -16.05
N GLY A 80 -4.36 8.97 -15.38
CA GLY A 80 -4.37 7.66 -16.05
C GLY A 80 -3.03 7.30 -16.70
N ASP A 81 -1.95 7.93 -16.24
CA ASP A 81 -0.59 7.65 -16.68
C ASP A 81 -0.25 6.17 -16.55
N ILE A 82 0.39 5.64 -17.59
CA ILE A 82 0.86 4.26 -17.59
C ILE A 82 2.13 4.18 -16.75
N LYS A 83 2.07 3.41 -15.66
CA LYS A 83 3.22 3.10 -14.83
C LYS A 83 3.95 1.89 -15.38
N SER A 84 5.26 1.84 -15.18
CA SER A 84 6.12 0.71 -15.58
C SER A 84 7.09 0.35 -14.47
N LEU A 85 7.35 -0.96 -14.32
CA LEU A 85 8.34 -1.48 -13.40
C LEU A 85 8.90 -2.80 -13.94
N SER A 86 10.20 -3.03 -13.68
CA SER A 86 10.85 -4.31 -13.90
C SER A 86 11.22 -4.91 -12.56
N LEU A 87 10.88 -6.18 -12.34
CA LEU A 87 11.17 -6.91 -11.11
C LEU A 87 11.93 -8.19 -11.41
N ALA A 88 13.04 -8.38 -10.72
CA ALA A 88 13.82 -9.61 -10.77
C ALA A 88 12.98 -10.83 -10.36
N ALA A 89 13.43 -12.02 -10.75
CA ALA A 89 12.77 -13.29 -10.46
C ALA A 89 12.47 -13.45 -8.96
N ASN A 90 11.25 -13.86 -8.61
CA ASN A 90 10.83 -14.14 -7.23
C ASN A 90 11.03 -12.97 -6.25
N THR A 91 10.96 -11.72 -6.72
CA THR A 91 11.12 -10.53 -5.88
C THR A 91 9.83 -9.76 -5.65
N THR A 92 9.85 -8.92 -4.61
CA THR A 92 8.75 -8.03 -4.24
C THR A 92 9.28 -6.61 -4.13
N ALA A 93 8.53 -5.65 -4.65
CA ALA A 93 8.70 -4.24 -4.36
C ALA A 93 7.43 -3.70 -3.68
N GLU A 94 7.58 -2.95 -2.62
CA GLU A 94 6.48 -2.42 -1.80
C GLU A 94 6.77 -0.98 -1.40
N GLY A 95 5.74 -0.16 -1.37
CA GLY A 95 5.84 1.22 -0.87
C GLY A 95 5.70 1.25 0.65
N LYS A 96 6.46 2.12 1.29
CA LYS A 96 6.48 2.29 2.76
C LYS A 96 6.26 3.74 3.16
N CYS A 97 5.87 3.97 4.41
CA CYS A 97 5.91 5.33 4.97
C CYS A 97 7.33 5.89 4.83
N GLY A 98 7.46 7.09 4.28
CA GLY A 98 8.75 7.75 4.03
C GLY A 98 9.36 7.47 2.65
N ASP A 99 8.75 6.61 1.84
CA ASP A 99 9.13 6.49 0.43
C ASP A 99 8.48 7.62 -0.36
N ASP A 100 9.30 8.51 -0.93
CA ASP A 100 8.85 9.52 -1.90
C ASP A 100 8.81 8.96 -3.35
N GLN A 101 9.02 7.64 -3.52
CA GLN A 101 9.02 7.01 -4.84
C GLN A 101 7.59 6.80 -5.36
N TYR A 102 7.15 7.74 -6.21
CA TYR A 102 5.85 7.81 -6.89
C TYR A 102 5.37 6.54 -7.62
N LEU A 103 6.25 5.57 -7.89
CA LEU A 103 5.90 4.36 -8.62
C LEU A 103 5.15 3.33 -7.77
N ILE A 104 5.40 3.28 -6.47
CA ILE A 104 4.82 2.28 -5.54
C ILE A 104 4.08 2.97 -4.37
N LEU A 105 4.13 4.30 -4.33
CA LEU A 105 3.26 5.14 -3.53
C LEU A 105 2.13 5.71 -4.40
N VAL A 106 0.89 5.57 -3.94
CA VAL A 106 -0.26 6.28 -4.48
C VAL A 106 -0.74 7.32 -3.46
N VAL A 107 -1.01 8.50 -3.99
CA VAL A 107 -1.28 9.76 -3.29
C VAL A 107 -2.46 9.65 -2.32
N ASN A 108 -2.63 10.70 -1.50
CA ASN A 108 -3.72 10.80 -0.56
C ASN A 108 -5.06 10.67 -1.31
N PRO A 109 -5.90 9.67 -1.01
CA PRO A 109 -7.21 9.53 -1.64
C PRO A 109 -8.00 10.83 -1.58
N ASN A 110 -7.82 11.61 -0.51
CA ASN A 110 -8.52 12.86 -0.32
C ASN A 110 -8.22 13.94 -1.37
N ASP A 111 -7.07 13.85 -2.04
CA ASP A 111 -6.72 14.76 -3.16
C ASP A 111 -7.62 14.52 -4.38
N TYR A 112 -8.24 13.34 -4.45
CA TYR A 112 -9.24 12.96 -5.45
C TYR A 112 -10.67 13.05 -4.90
N VAL A 113 -10.83 13.25 -3.58
CA VAL A 113 -12.13 13.35 -2.88
C VAL A 113 -12.77 14.74 -3.02
N SER A 114 -12.09 15.77 -3.53
CA SER A 114 -12.77 17.05 -3.84
C SER A 114 -13.86 16.91 -4.92
N MET A 115 -13.94 15.75 -5.59
CA MET A 115 -15.01 15.36 -6.52
C MET A 115 -16.05 14.40 -5.89
N ALA A 116 -15.94 14.09 -4.60
CA ALA A 116 -16.63 12.99 -3.94
C ALA A 116 -17.40 13.41 -2.69
N GLY A 117 -18.64 12.96 -2.58
CA GLY A 117 -19.31 12.90 -1.28
C GLY A 117 -18.60 11.94 -0.32
N LEU A 118 -19.13 11.86 0.90
CA LEU A 118 -18.66 11.01 2.01
C LEU A 118 -18.75 9.50 1.67
N GLY A 119 -17.85 9.00 0.82
CA GLY A 119 -17.76 7.59 0.44
C GLY A 119 -16.33 7.08 0.48
N PHE A 120 -16.19 5.77 0.71
CA PHE A 120 -14.90 5.09 0.66
C PHE A 120 -14.52 4.85 -0.80
N TRP A 121 -13.39 5.40 -1.23
CA TRP A 121 -12.81 5.15 -2.54
C TRP A 121 -11.86 3.96 -2.47
N GLU A 122 -12.01 3.02 -3.40
CA GLU A 122 -11.12 1.88 -3.56
C GLU A 122 -10.16 2.12 -4.74
N LEU A 123 -8.86 1.97 -4.52
CA LEU A 123 -7.87 1.96 -5.59
C LEU A 123 -7.96 0.63 -6.36
N GLU A 124 -8.27 0.72 -7.64
CA GLU A 124 -8.28 -0.41 -8.56
C GLU A 124 -7.11 -0.31 -9.55
N ILE A 125 -6.43 -1.45 -9.74
CA ILE A 125 -5.36 -1.62 -10.72
C ILE A 125 -5.95 -2.20 -12.00
N TYR A 126 -5.86 -1.44 -13.09
CA TYR A 126 -6.41 -1.81 -14.37
C TYR A 126 -5.36 -1.82 -15.49
N GLU A 127 -5.71 -2.42 -16.62
CA GLU A 127 -4.82 -2.56 -17.79
C GLU A 127 -3.43 -3.18 -17.49
N LEU A 128 -3.32 -4.06 -16.48
CA LEU A 128 -2.08 -4.77 -16.18
C LEU A 128 -1.59 -5.58 -17.39
N LYS A 129 -0.37 -5.29 -17.85
CA LYS A 129 0.31 -5.95 -18.97
C LYS A 129 1.70 -6.41 -18.53
N VAL A 130 2.05 -7.65 -18.85
CA VAL A 130 3.35 -8.25 -18.53
C VAL A 130 4.04 -8.58 -19.86
N GLN A 131 5.30 -8.19 -19.99
CA GLN A 131 6.15 -8.35 -21.18
C GLN A 131 7.10 -9.54 -21.02
#